data_AF-A0A2N2Y2A1-F1
#
_entry.id   AF-A0A2N2Y2A1-F1
#
_cell.length_a   1.000
_cell.length_b   1.000
_cell.length_c   1.000
_cell.angle_alpha   90.00
_cell.angle_beta   90.00
_cell.angle_gamma   90.00
#
_symmetry.space_group_name_H-M   'P 1'
#
loop_
_entity.id
_entity.type
_entity.pdbx_description
1 polymer ?
#
loop_
_entity_poly.entity_id
_entity_poly.type
_entity_poly.pdbx_seq_one_letter_code
_entity_poly.pdbx_strand_id
1 'polypeptide(L)' 'MDKNISELESMHELQEDYFENLIDLGLLLESNGLHHKAFEVYKKGIAQAEKAKEAISHTMCGLMDN' A
#
# COMPACT_ATOMS: atom_id res chain seq x y z
N MET A 1 -2.59 -19.05 18.03
CA MET A 1 -2.50 -18.01 16.99
C MET A 1 -1.03 -17.89 16.67
N ASP A 2 -0.61 -18.27 15.47
CA ASP A 2 0.80 -18.27 15.11
C ASP A 2 1.36 -16.86 15.25
N LYS A 3 2.46 -16.72 15.99
CA LYS A 3 3.14 -15.44 16.22
C LYS A 3 3.40 -14.69 14.91
N ASN A 4 3.65 -15.43 13.83
CA ASN A 4 3.84 -14.89 12.48
C ASN A 4 2.58 -14.20 11.92
N ILE A 5 1.38 -14.71 12.20
CA ILE A 5 0.13 -14.11 11.70
C ILE A 5 -0.13 -12.78 12.41
N SER A 6 -0.02 -12.76 13.74
CA SER A 6 -0.20 -11.54 14.52
C SER A 6 0.85 -10.47 14.21
N GLU A 7 2.10 -10.88 13.95
CA GLU A 7 3.15 -9.95 13.47
C GLU A 7 2.78 -9.40 12.09
N LEU A 8 2.35 -10.23 11.15
CA LEU A 8 1.92 -9.79 9.82
C LEU A 8 0.67 -8.88 9.86
N GLU A 9 -0.29 -9.16 10.75
CA GLU A 9 -1.47 -8.33 10.97
C GLU A 9 -1.06 -6.94 11.49
N SER A 10 -0.15 -6.86 12.46
CA SER A 10 0.36 -5.56 12.92
C SER A 10 1.14 -4.80 11.84
N MET A 11 1.89 -5.52 11.00
CA MET A 11 2.56 -4.90 9.84
C MET A 11 1.55 -4.43 8.79
N HIS A 12 0.40 -5.09 8.68
CA HIS A 12 -0.68 -4.70 7.80
C HIS A 12 -1.34 -3.40 8.28
N GLU A 13 -1.66 -3.27 9.57
CA GLU A 13 -2.20 -2.04 10.17
C GLU A 13 -1.25 -0.85 9.93
N LEU A 14 0.05 -1.04 10.19
CA LEU A 14 1.06 -0.02 9.89
C LEU A 14 1.14 0.36 8.41
N GLN A 15 0.80 -0.58 7.52
CA GLN A 15 0.79 -0.34 6.09
C GLN A 15 -0.48 0.41 5.66
N GLU A 16 -1.64 0.12 6.26
CA GLU A 16 -2.88 0.89 6.06
C GLU A 16 -2.68 2.35 6.47
N ASP A 17 -2.14 2.58 7.68
CA ASP A 17 -1.77 3.92 8.15
C ASP A 17 -0.80 4.62 7.18
N TYR A 18 0.16 3.88 6.62
CA TYR A 18 1.10 4.42 5.64
C TYR A 18 0.41 4.89 4.36
N PHE A 19 -0.61 4.16 3.87
CA PHE A 19 -1.36 4.56 2.69
C PHE A 19 -2.25 5.78 2.93
N GLU A 20 -2.94 5.84 4.05
CA GLU A 20 -3.73 7.02 4.45
C GLU A 20 -2.83 8.26 4.56
N ASN A 21 -1.66 8.12 5.20
CA ASN A 21 -0.68 9.19 5.32
C ASN A 21 -0.14 9.67 3.95
N LEU A 22 0.05 8.77 2.98
CA LEU A 22 0.46 9.16 1.62
C LEU A 22 -0.65 9.95 0.91
N ILE A 23 -1.92 9.58 1.10
CA ILE A 23 -3.05 10.32 0.54
C ILE A 23 -3.12 11.72 1.13
N ASP A 24 -3.08 11.82 2.45
CA ASP A 24 -3.14 13.10 3.17
C ASP A 24 -1.97 14.02 2.82
N LEU A 25 -0.76 13.46 2.72
CA LEU A 25 0.42 14.23 2.28
C LEU A 25 0.27 14.73 0.85
N GLY A 26 -0.26 13.90 -0.06
CA GLY A 26 -0.53 14.29 -1.44
C GLY A 26 -1.51 15.46 -1.52
N LEU A 27 -2.63 15.37 -0.80
CA LEU A 27 -3.65 16.43 -0.72
C LEU A 27 -3.08 17.72 -0.13
N LEU A 28 -2.28 17.61 0.93
CA LEU A 28 -1.59 18.76 1.52
C LEU A 28 -0.62 19.41 0.52
N LEU A 29 0.14 18.63 -0.24
CA LEU A 29 1.04 19.14 -1.27
C LEU A 29 0.27 19.82 -2.42
N GLU A 30 -0.87 19.28 -2.85
CA GLU A 30 -1.74 19.92 -3.83
C GLU A 30 -2.30 21.25 -3.33
N SER A 31 -2.76 21.31 -2.07
CA SER A 31 -3.27 22.53 -1.45
C SER A 31 -2.21 23.64 -1.37
N ASN A 32 -0.93 23.26 -1.31
CA ASN A 32 0.22 24.15 -1.31
C ASN A 32 0.76 24.47 -2.73
N GLY A 33 0.08 24.03 -3.79
CA GLY A 33 0.48 24.23 -5.18
C GLY A 33 1.69 23.38 -5.62
N LEU A 34 2.13 22.42 -4.80
CA LEU A 34 3.28 21.56 -5.05
C LEU A 34 2.88 20.30 -5.83
N HIS A 35 2.19 20.47 -6.96
CA HIS A 35 1.60 19.39 -7.74
C HIS A 35 2.59 18.31 -8.17
N HIS A 36 3.83 18.69 -8.53
CA HIS A 36 4.88 17.72 -8.88
C HIS A 36 5.18 16.78 -7.69
N LYS A 37 5.25 17.31 -6.47
CA LYS A 37 5.57 16.50 -5.29
C LYS A 37 4.39 15.62 -4.90
N ALA A 38 3.16 16.15 -5.02
CA ALA A 38 1.95 15.35 -4.81
C ALA A 38 1.91 14.15 -5.77
N PHE A 39 2.21 14.36 -7.05
CA PHE A 39 2.29 13.29 -8.04
C PHE A 39 3.29 12.20 -7.65
N GLU A 40 4.50 12.56 -7.20
CA GLU A 40 5.50 11.59 -6.73
C GLU A 40 5.03 10.82 -5.48
N VAL A 41 4.29 11.47 -4.57
CA VAL A 41 3.72 10.83 -3.39
C VAL A 41 2.64 9.82 -3.77
N TYR A 42 1.68 10.19 -4.61
CA TYR A 42 0.64 9.28 -5.08
C TYR A 42 1.21 8.10 -5.86
N LYS A 43 2.23 8.35 -6.70
CA LYS A 43 2.92 7.29 -7.45
C LYS A 43 3.55 6.25 -6.53
N LYS A 44 4.11 6.65 -5.39
CA LYS A 44 4.65 5.72 -4.38
C LYS A 44 3.56 4.85 -3.77
N GLY A 45 2.39 5.42 -3.48
CA GLY A 45 1.23 4.68 -2.97
C GLY A 45 0.76 3.62 -3.97
N ILE A 46 0.57 4.02 -5.23
CA ILE A 46 0.14 3.11 -6.31
C ILE A 46 1.12 1.96 -6.49
N ALA A 47 2.43 2.22 -6.52
CA ALA A 47 3.43 1.17 -6.72
C ALA A 47 3.43 0.10 -5.61
N GLN A 48 3.06 0.47 -4.38
CA GLN A 48 2.95 -0.50 -3.29
C GLN A 48 1.64 -1.30 -3.36
N ALA A 49 0.54 -0.65 -3.75
CA ALA A 49 -0.73 -1.34 -3.98
C ALA A 49 -0.64 -2.35 -5.15
N GLU A 50 0.09 -2.00 -6.22
CA GLU A 50 0.35 -2.91 -7.34
C GLU A 50 1.12 -4.16 -6.90
N LYS A 51 2.18 -4.01 -6.10
CA LYS A 51 2.92 -5.15 -5.54
C LYS A 51 2.04 -6.06 -4.68
N ALA A 52 1.16 -5.48 -3.87
CA ALA A 52 0.21 -6.25 -3.06
C ALA A 52 -0.75 -7.04 -3.97
N LYS A 53 -1.27 -6.41 -5.02
CA LYS A 53 -2.13 -7.05 -6.01
C LYS A 53 -1.43 -8.19 -6.76
N GLU A 54 -0.17 -8.00 -7.17
CA GLU A 54 0.64 -9.06 -7.79
C GLU A 54 0.81 -10.26 -6.87
N ALA A 55 1.15 -10.03 -5.59
CA ALA A 55 1.29 -11.09 -4.59
C ALA A 55 -0.01 -11.90 -4.42
N ILE A 56 -1.16 -11.22 -4.37
CA ILE A 56 -2.48 -11.86 -4.31
C ILE A 56 -2.75 -12.66 -5.60
N SER A 57 -2.46 -12.09 -6.78
CA SER A 57 -2.64 -12.77 -8.06
C SER A 57 -1.82 -14.05 -8.18
N HIS A 58 -0.56 -14.04 -7.76
CA HIS A 58 0.31 -15.23 -7.75
C HIS A 58 -0.19 -16.29 -6.78
N THR A 59 -0.71 -15.87 -5.62
CA THR A 59 -1.27 -16.78 -4.62
C THR A 59 -2.57 -17.43 -5.14
N MET A 60 -3.44 -16.66 -5.80
CA MET A 60 -4.68 -17.18 -6.39
C MET A 60 -4.43 -18.13 -7.57
N CYS A 61 -3.45 -17.86 -8.44
CA CYS A 61 -3.05 -18.83 -9.48
C CYS A 61 -2.56 -20.15 -8.87
N GLY A 62 -1.75 -20.11 -7.81
CA GLY A 62 -1.28 -21.32 -7.13
C GLY A 62 -2.38 -22.13 -6.40
N LEU A 63 -3.54 -21.52 -6.14
CA LEU A 63 -4.70 -22.19 -5.55
C LEU A 63 -5.66 -22.77 -6.60
N MET A 64 -5.55 -22.37 -7.87
CA MET A 64 -6.38 -22.89 -8.97
C MET A 64 -5.74 -24.07 -9.71
N ASP A 65 -4.43 -24.32 -9.51
CA ASP A 65 -3.68 -25.40 -10.14
C ASP A 65 -3.60 -26.71 -9.30
N ASN A 66 -4.38 -26.84 -8.22
CA ASN A 66 -4.44 -28.04 -7.37
C ASN A 66 -5.80 -28.76 -7.42
#